data_AF-A0A934S844-F1
#
_entry.id   AF-A0A934S844-F1
#
_cell.length_a   1.000
_cell.length_b   1.000
_cell.length_c   1.000
_cell.angle_alpha   90.00
_cell.angle_beta   90.00
_cell.angle_gamma   90.00
#
_symmetry.space_group_name_H-M   'P 1'
#
loop_
_entity.id
_entity.type
_entity.pdbx_description
1 polymer ?
#
loop_
_entity_poly.entity_id
_entity_poly.type
_entity_poly.pdbx_seq_one_letter_code
_entity_poly.pdbx_strand_id
1 'polypeptide(L)'
;MKNPLVGCGILMVIGLFLAGGICYFGYHQFRSLKSAHHQSTLRREKSKVMAIAQRREFLESKLDIAKKSQIPEEFYTYPGFRDWWRMPLVFPYQLSWVDTLDSGQLGRYDPGGSIEDPNGSISQVISDITRFAIDSSLMVAEIRAESTLKYILFDFKTGSLQAFDSEREVWTVAKWAGFTGRQTLLPNQFLYDRYYDLENRFDMISEDCD
;
A
#
# COMPACT_ATOMS: atom_id res chain seq x y z
N MET A 1 42.26 -49.73 47.87
CA MET A 1 41.57 -49.87 46.57
C MET A 1 40.41 -48.88 46.58
N LYS A 2 40.45 -47.83 45.75
CA LYS A 2 39.38 -46.81 45.65
C LYS A 2 38.41 -47.25 44.55
N ASN A 3 37.12 -47.32 44.87
CA ASN A 3 36.09 -47.91 43.99
C ASN A 3 35.76 -46.97 42.82
N PRO A 4 36.07 -47.32 41.56
CA PRO A 4 35.78 -46.48 40.39
C PRO A 4 34.29 -46.40 40.03
N LEU A 5 33.42 -47.21 40.67
CA LEU A 5 31.99 -47.27 40.36
C LEU A 5 31.22 -46.00 40.75
N VAL A 6 31.64 -45.28 41.81
CA VAL A 6 30.91 -44.10 42.32
C VAL A 6 31.12 -42.88 41.41
N GLY A 7 32.29 -42.77 40.75
CA GLY A 7 32.58 -41.66 39.84
C GLY A 7 31.75 -41.69 38.55
N CYS A 8 31.42 -42.88 38.05
CA CYS A 8 30.66 -43.04 36.81
C CYS A 8 29.17 -42.68 36.99
N GLY A 9 28.59 -43.01 38.14
CA GLY A 9 27.20 -42.64 38.47
C GLY A 9 26.98 -41.13 38.61
N ILE A 10 27.94 -40.43 39.23
CA ILE A 10 27.86 -38.95 39.38
C ILE A 10 27.96 -38.26 38.02
N LEU A 11 28.82 -38.73 37.12
CA LEU A 11 28.94 -38.17 35.77
C LEU A 11 27.67 -38.40 34.92
N MET A 12 27.01 -39.55 35.05
CA MET A 12 25.74 -39.81 34.37
C MET A 12 24.62 -38.86 34.83
N VAL A 13 24.54 -38.62 36.15
CA VAL A 13 23.52 -37.72 36.71
C VAL A 13 23.75 -36.28 36.26
N ILE A 14 25.00 -35.80 36.28
CA ILE A 14 25.35 -34.47 35.76
C ILE A 14 25.02 -34.36 34.26
N GLY A 15 25.31 -35.39 33.47
CA GLY A 15 24.96 -35.44 32.05
C GLY A 15 23.45 -35.32 31.78
N LEU A 16 22.62 -35.99 32.58
CA LEU A 16 21.16 -35.91 32.46
C LEU A 16 20.60 -34.53 32.85
N PHE A 17 21.14 -33.90 33.91
CA PHE A 17 20.74 -32.55 34.29
C PHE A 17 21.15 -31.51 33.24
N LEU A 18 22.33 -31.64 32.64
CA LEU A 18 22.78 -30.77 31.55
C LEU A 18 21.91 -30.96 30.29
N ALA A 19 21.62 -32.20 29.90
CA ALA A 19 20.76 -32.50 28.76
C ALA A 19 19.33 -31.96 28.97
N GLY A 20 18.75 -32.19 30.15
CA GLY A 20 17.43 -31.67 30.51
C GLY A 20 17.39 -30.13 30.54
N GLY A 21 18.44 -29.49 31.07
CA GLY A 21 18.57 -28.03 31.08
C GLY A 21 18.66 -27.42 29.68
N ILE A 22 19.44 -28.03 28.77
CA ILE A 22 19.55 -27.59 27.37
C ILE A 22 18.22 -27.75 26.64
N CYS A 23 17.53 -28.89 26.81
CA CYS A 23 16.23 -29.11 26.19
C CYS A 23 15.16 -28.14 26.72
N TYR A 24 15.13 -27.88 28.03
CA TYR A 24 14.19 -26.94 28.64
C TYR A 24 14.44 -25.50 28.17
N PHE A 25 15.70 -25.06 28.16
CA PHE A 25 16.07 -23.73 27.69
C PHE A 25 15.76 -23.55 26.20
N GLY A 26 16.11 -24.53 25.37
CA GLY A 26 15.78 -24.54 23.93
C GLY A 26 14.27 -24.48 23.68
N TYR A 27 13.47 -25.26 24.43
CA TYR A 27 12.02 -25.21 24.33
C TYR A 27 11.44 -23.84 24.74
N HIS A 28 11.93 -23.25 25.83
CA HIS A 28 11.46 -21.95 26.29
C HIS A 28 11.83 -20.83 25.31
N GLN A 29 13.06 -20.83 24.78
CA GLN A 29 13.52 -19.87 23.78
C GLN A 29 12.75 -20.00 22.45
N PHE A 30 12.49 -21.23 21.99
CA PHE A 30 11.67 -21.47 20.82
C PHE A 30 10.23 -20.99 21.00
N ARG A 31 9.62 -21.25 22.18
CA ARG A 31 8.27 -20.77 22.50
C ARG A 31 8.21 -19.24 22.59
N SER A 32 9.22 -18.59 23.16
CA SER A 32 9.29 -17.13 23.22
C SER A 32 9.46 -16.52 21.84
N LEU A 33 10.26 -17.11 20.96
CA LEU A 33 10.43 -16.68 19.56
C LEU A 33 9.11 -16.79 18.79
N LYS A 34 8.41 -17.92 18.89
CA LYS A 34 7.10 -18.11 18.24
C LYS A 34 6.06 -17.10 18.72
N SER A 35 6.04 -16.80 20.02
CA SER A 35 5.15 -15.77 20.58
C SER A 35 5.52 -14.36 20.12
N ALA A 36 6.81 -14.04 20.03
CA ALA A 36 7.27 -12.74 19.56
C ALA A 36 6.93 -12.53 18.07
N HIS A 37 7.14 -13.55 17.25
CA HIS A 37 6.77 -13.54 15.83
C HIS A 37 5.25 -13.38 15.64
N HIS A 38 4.43 -14.13 16.40
CA HIS A 38 2.98 -13.97 16.31
C HIS A 38 2.50 -12.58 16.78
N GLN A 39 3.12 -12.00 17.80
CA GLN A 39 2.78 -10.63 18.23
C GLN A 39 3.23 -9.57 17.22
N SER A 40 4.37 -9.76 16.55
CA SER A 40 4.84 -8.81 15.54
C SER A 40 3.94 -8.81 14.31
N THR A 41 3.49 -9.99 13.85
CA THR A 41 2.54 -10.10 12.72
C THR A 41 1.20 -9.43 13.05
N LEU A 42 0.64 -9.65 14.23
CA LEU A 42 -0.60 -8.99 14.67
C LEU A 42 -0.46 -7.46 14.78
N ARG A 43 0.63 -6.96 15.38
CA ARG A 43 0.88 -5.52 15.48
C ARG A 43 0.97 -4.87 14.11
N ARG A 44 1.58 -5.58 13.17
CA ARG A 44 1.74 -5.16 11.79
C ARG A 44 0.40 -5.10 11.05
N GLU A 45 -0.42 -6.14 11.12
CA GLU A 45 -1.75 -6.15 10.50
C GLU A 45 -2.60 -5.00 11.04
N LYS A 46 -2.57 -4.79 12.36
CA LYS A 46 -3.25 -3.66 13.00
C LYS A 46 -2.76 -2.31 12.48
N SER A 47 -1.45 -2.14 12.29
CA SER A 47 -0.87 -0.92 11.72
C SER A 47 -1.35 -0.66 10.29
N LYS A 48 -1.40 -1.69 9.43
CA LYS A 48 -1.92 -1.55 8.06
C LYS A 48 -3.39 -1.13 8.06
N VAL A 49 -4.22 -1.81 8.84
CA VAL A 49 -5.66 -1.50 8.97
C VAL A 49 -5.87 -0.07 9.45
N MET A 50 -5.09 0.38 10.44
CA MET A 50 -5.15 1.76 10.91
C MET A 50 -4.75 2.79 9.84
N ALA A 51 -3.70 2.52 9.06
CA ALA A 51 -3.28 3.41 7.98
C ALA A 51 -4.35 3.54 6.88
N ILE A 52 -4.94 2.41 6.47
CA ILE A 52 -6.04 2.39 5.50
C ILE A 52 -7.25 3.16 6.04
N ALA A 53 -7.63 2.93 7.32
CA ALA A 53 -8.75 3.62 7.95
C ALA A 53 -8.54 5.15 8.02
N GLN A 54 -7.35 5.61 8.42
CA GLN A 54 -7.01 7.03 8.47
C GLN A 54 -7.06 7.67 7.07
N ARG A 55 -6.53 6.98 6.06
CA ARG A 55 -6.57 7.46 4.68
C ARG A 55 -8.00 7.54 4.15
N ARG A 56 -8.81 6.50 4.39
CA ARG A 56 -10.23 6.47 4.04
C ARG A 56 -10.97 7.64 4.70
N GLU A 57 -10.80 7.83 6.00
CA GLU A 57 -11.42 8.94 6.74
C GLU A 57 -11.04 10.30 6.13
N PHE A 58 -9.75 10.49 5.83
CA PHE A 58 -9.27 11.72 5.19
C PHE A 58 -9.89 11.94 3.80
N LEU A 59 -9.94 10.93 2.94
CA LEU A 59 -10.50 11.05 1.59
C LEU A 59 -12.02 11.23 1.61
N GLU A 60 -12.71 10.51 2.48
CA GLU A 60 -14.15 10.68 2.69
C GLU A 60 -14.49 12.07 3.24
N SER A 61 -13.65 12.67 4.08
CA SER A 61 -13.87 14.03 4.59
C SER A 61 -14.02 15.10 3.48
N LYS A 62 -13.61 14.79 2.24
CA LYS A 62 -13.69 15.67 1.08
C LYS A 62 -14.95 15.48 0.24
N LEU A 63 -15.76 14.48 0.57
CA LEU A 63 -16.96 14.13 -0.16
C LEU A 63 -18.21 14.71 0.50
N ASP A 64 -19.17 15.09 -0.33
CA ASP A 64 -20.52 15.41 0.13
C ASP A 64 -21.14 14.18 0.80
N ILE A 65 -21.99 14.40 1.81
CA ILE A 65 -22.62 13.33 2.60
C ILE A 65 -23.34 12.31 1.70
N ALA A 66 -24.02 12.79 0.65
CA ALA A 66 -24.73 11.94 -0.31
C ALA A 66 -23.82 10.99 -1.11
N LYS A 67 -22.54 11.34 -1.32
CA LYS A 67 -21.57 10.47 -2.00
C LYS A 67 -21.02 9.40 -1.06
N LYS A 68 -20.89 9.69 0.24
CA LYS A 68 -20.35 8.75 1.23
C LYS A 68 -21.16 7.46 1.34
N SER A 69 -22.49 7.56 1.26
CA SER A 69 -23.37 6.38 1.32
C SER A 69 -23.31 5.52 0.05
N GLN A 70 -22.65 5.99 -1.01
CA GLN A 70 -22.51 5.27 -2.28
C GLN A 70 -21.16 4.54 -2.39
N ILE A 71 -20.25 4.72 -1.43
CA ILE A 71 -18.92 4.13 -1.46
C ILE A 71 -19.04 2.64 -1.09
N PRO A 72 -18.68 1.70 -1.98
CA PRO A 72 -18.56 0.29 -1.62
C PRO A 72 -17.52 0.10 -0.52
N GLU A 73 -17.73 -0.88 0.35
CA GLU A 73 -16.81 -1.14 1.46
C GLU A 73 -15.38 -1.41 0.97
N GLU A 74 -15.27 -2.10 -0.17
CA GLU A 74 -14.02 -2.55 -0.77
C GLU A 74 -13.28 -1.44 -1.52
N PHE A 75 -13.91 -0.28 -1.78
CA PHE A 75 -13.32 0.75 -2.63
C PHE A 75 -11.96 1.23 -2.10
N TYR A 76 -11.79 1.38 -0.79
CA TYR A 76 -10.51 1.83 -0.21
C TYR A 76 -9.58 0.71 0.24
N THR A 77 -10.03 -0.54 0.22
CA THR A 77 -9.29 -1.68 0.77
C THR A 77 -8.78 -2.64 -0.29
N TYR A 78 -9.39 -2.66 -1.47
CA TYR A 78 -9.02 -3.59 -2.54
C TYR A 78 -7.80 -3.08 -3.34
N PRO A 79 -6.65 -3.79 -3.28
CA PRO A 79 -5.39 -3.33 -3.87
C PRO A 79 -5.25 -3.66 -5.37
N GLY A 80 -6.21 -4.38 -5.97
CA GLY A 80 -6.08 -4.98 -7.30
C GLY A 80 -5.83 -6.49 -7.24
N PHE A 81 -5.49 -7.09 -8.37
CA PHE A 81 -5.28 -8.53 -8.52
C PHE A 81 -4.17 -8.84 -9.53
N ARG A 82 -3.22 -9.70 -9.14
CA ARG A 82 -2.07 -10.12 -9.95
C ARG A 82 -1.20 -8.93 -10.41
N ASP A 83 -1.10 -8.74 -11.71
CA ASP A 83 -0.39 -7.69 -12.45
C ASP A 83 -1.25 -6.44 -12.66
N TRP A 84 -2.44 -6.40 -12.06
CA TRP A 84 -3.28 -5.21 -11.99
C TRP A 84 -3.21 -4.60 -10.60
N TRP A 85 -2.58 -3.44 -10.51
CA TRP A 85 -2.45 -2.66 -9.29
C TRP A 85 -3.44 -1.50 -9.28
N ARG A 86 -4.03 -1.24 -8.13
CA ARG A 86 -5.06 -0.23 -7.92
C ARG A 86 -4.76 0.62 -6.69
N MET A 87 -4.70 1.94 -6.89
CA MET A 87 -4.68 2.89 -5.79
C MET A 87 -5.98 3.74 -5.80
N PRO A 88 -6.87 3.57 -4.80
CA PRO A 88 -8.07 4.39 -4.69
C PRO A 88 -7.71 5.84 -4.36
N LEU A 89 -8.36 6.81 -5.00
CA LEU A 89 -8.21 8.25 -4.73
C LEU A 89 -9.50 8.78 -4.07
N VAL A 90 -9.87 10.03 -4.31
CA VAL A 90 -11.15 10.58 -3.87
C VAL A 90 -12.26 9.89 -4.67
N PHE A 91 -13.18 9.19 -4.00
CA PHE A 91 -14.29 8.49 -4.66
C PHE A 91 -15.06 9.43 -5.61
N PRO A 92 -15.37 9.00 -6.85
CA PRO A 92 -15.25 7.64 -7.39
C PRO A 92 -13.93 7.34 -8.15
N TYR A 93 -12.87 8.12 -7.96
CA TYR A 93 -11.67 8.03 -8.80
C TYR A 93 -10.60 7.12 -8.21
N GLN A 94 -9.86 6.45 -9.09
CA GLN A 94 -8.74 5.59 -8.73
C GLN A 94 -7.67 5.62 -9.82
N LEU A 95 -6.43 5.38 -9.42
CA LEU A 95 -5.37 5.04 -10.37
C LEU A 95 -5.23 3.53 -10.48
N SER A 96 -4.92 3.07 -11.68
CA SER A 96 -4.56 1.68 -11.91
C SER A 96 -3.42 1.53 -12.91
N TRP A 97 -2.71 0.43 -12.77
CA TRP A 97 -1.61 -0.01 -13.64
C TRP A 97 -1.83 -1.47 -13.98
N VAL A 98 -1.57 -1.85 -15.23
CA VAL A 98 -1.70 -3.22 -15.73
C VAL A 98 -0.37 -3.61 -16.36
N ASP A 99 0.15 -4.78 -16.01
CA ASP A 99 1.39 -5.39 -16.49
C ASP A 99 2.68 -4.64 -16.09
N THR A 100 2.71 -3.31 -16.24
CA THR A 100 3.85 -2.46 -15.89
C THR A 100 3.40 -1.18 -15.18
N LEU A 101 4.35 -0.53 -14.51
CA LEU A 101 4.14 0.76 -13.87
C LEU A 101 4.44 1.95 -14.80
N ASP A 102 4.78 1.70 -16.06
CA ASP A 102 5.19 2.76 -16.99
C ASP A 102 4.01 3.64 -17.44
N SER A 103 2.82 3.06 -17.52
CA SER A 103 1.59 3.73 -17.98
C SER A 103 0.45 3.49 -17.00
N GLY A 104 0.06 4.55 -16.29
CA GLY A 104 -1.07 4.55 -15.38
C GLY A 104 -2.36 5.05 -16.04
N GLN A 105 -3.48 4.65 -15.46
CA GLN A 105 -4.81 5.04 -15.91
C GLN A 105 -5.60 5.64 -14.75
N LEU A 106 -6.23 6.80 -14.98
CA LEU A 106 -7.24 7.32 -14.07
C LEU A 106 -8.59 6.72 -14.46
N GLY A 107 -9.15 5.91 -13.58
CA GLY A 107 -10.47 5.33 -13.71
C GLY A 107 -11.49 6.04 -12.82
N ARG A 108 -12.74 6.06 -13.27
CA ARG A 108 -13.91 6.41 -12.49
C ARG A 108 -14.74 5.15 -12.25
N TYR A 109 -14.97 4.84 -11.00
CA TYR A 109 -15.85 3.74 -10.61
C TYR A 109 -17.31 4.06 -10.95
N ASP A 110 -17.96 3.12 -11.63
CA ASP A 110 -19.37 3.18 -12.00
C ASP A 110 -20.23 2.51 -10.92
N PRO A 111 -21.17 3.25 -10.29
CA PRO A 111 -22.00 2.71 -9.23
C PRO A 111 -22.81 1.50 -9.72
N GLY A 112 -22.57 0.34 -9.10
CA GLY A 112 -23.26 -0.92 -9.41
C GLY A 112 -22.39 -2.02 -10.02
N GLY A 113 -21.16 -1.70 -10.41
CA GLY A 113 -20.16 -2.71 -10.80
C GLY A 113 -19.48 -3.37 -9.59
N SER A 114 -18.63 -4.38 -9.83
CA SER A 114 -17.76 -4.94 -8.79
C SER A 114 -16.39 -4.28 -8.83
N ILE A 115 -15.87 -3.84 -7.69
CA ILE A 115 -14.51 -3.27 -7.56
C ILE A 115 -13.43 -4.26 -8.03
N GLU A 116 -13.71 -5.56 -7.96
CA GLU A 116 -12.80 -6.64 -8.39
C GLU A 116 -12.88 -6.91 -9.91
N ASP A 117 -13.90 -6.38 -10.60
CA ASP A 117 -14.08 -6.51 -12.05
C ASP A 117 -13.87 -5.14 -12.73
N PRO A 118 -12.62 -4.77 -13.04
CA PRO A 118 -12.34 -3.48 -13.66
C PRO A 118 -12.94 -3.31 -15.05
N ASN A 119 -13.17 -4.41 -15.78
CA ASN A 119 -13.68 -4.36 -17.15
C ASN A 119 -15.17 -4.01 -17.21
N GLY A 120 -15.91 -4.25 -16.11
CA GLY A 120 -17.34 -3.98 -16.02
C GLY A 120 -17.73 -2.79 -15.13
N SER A 121 -16.80 -2.25 -14.34
CA SER A 121 -17.11 -1.29 -13.26
C SER A 121 -16.32 0.01 -13.28
N ILE A 122 -15.40 0.18 -14.23
CA ILE A 122 -14.53 1.36 -14.29
C ILE A 122 -14.56 1.96 -15.68
N SER A 123 -15.01 3.21 -15.75
CA SER A 123 -14.85 4.06 -16.92
C SER A 123 -13.47 4.73 -16.92
N GLN A 124 -12.72 4.56 -18.01
CA GLN A 124 -11.42 5.22 -18.16
C GLN A 124 -11.60 6.72 -18.41
N VAL A 125 -10.92 7.55 -17.61
CA VAL A 125 -10.96 9.03 -17.70
C VAL A 125 -9.68 9.57 -18.33
N ILE A 126 -8.52 9.04 -17.94
CA ILE A 126 -7.21 9.44 -18.45
C ILE A 126 -6.38 8.17 -18.70
N SER A 127 -5.72 8.08 -19.85
CA SER A 127 -4.73 7.05 -20.17
C SER A 127 -3.31 7.61 -20.14
N ASP A 128 -2.33 6.71 -20.19
CA ASP A 128 -0.93 7.04 -20.47
C ASP A 128 -0.27 8.00 -19.48
N ILE A 129 -0.69 7.94 -18.21
CA ILE A 129 -0.11 8.72 -17.13
C ILE A 129 1.27 8.16 -16.81
N THR A 130 2.32 8.96 -17.00
CA THR A 130 3.71 8.57 -16.71
C THR A 130 4.20 9.13 -15.39
N ARG A 131 3.74 10.36 -15.06
CA ARG A 131 4.07 11.07 -13.83
C ARG A 131 2.85 11.82 -13.33
N PHE A 132 2.72 12.01 -12.03
CA PHE A 132 1.63 12.79 -11.48
C PHE A 132 1.95 13.38 -10.11
N ALA A 133 1.10 14.30 -9.69
CA ALA A 133 1.02 14.83 -8.36
C ALA A 133 -0.46 14.94 -7.99
N ILE A 134 -0.79 14.55 -6.78
CA ILE A 134 -2.18 14.50 -6.31
C ILE A 134 -2.28 15.20 -4.96
N ASP A 135 -3.42 15.83 -4.75
CA ASP A 135 -3.89 16.16 -3.41
C ASP A 135 -5.34 15.68 -3.23
N SER A 136 -6.03 16.21 -2.22
CA SER A 136 -7.39 15.79 -1.88
C SER A 136 -8.49 16.38 -2.77
N SER A 137 -8.13 17.18 -3.78
CA SER A 137 -9.07 17.91 -4.65
C SER A 137 -8.70 17.86 -6.12
N LEU A 138 -7.41 17.83 -6.42
CA LEU A 138 -6.87 17.97 -7.76
C LEU A 138 -5.80 16.92 -8.04
N MET A 139 -5.66 16.59 -9.32
CA MET A 139 -4.55 15.83 -9.86
C MET A 139 -3.89 16.61 -10.98
N VAL A 140 -2.57 16.68 -10.94
CA VAL A 140 -1.74 17.13 -12.06
C VAL A 140 -1.04 15.90 -12.62
N ALA A 141 -1.13 15.67 -13.93
CA ALA A 141 -0.54 14.51 -14.58
C ALA A 141 0.30 14.93 -15.78
N GLU A 142 1.39 14.21 -16.02
CA GLU A 142 2.00 14.10 -17.34
C GLU A 142 1.40 12.88 -18.02
N ILE A 143 0.94 13.06 -19.25
CA ILE A 143 0.53 11.96 -20.12
C ILE A 143 1.42 11.89 -21.35
N ARG A 144 1.73 10.67 -21.80
CA ARG A 144 2.49 10.41 -23.01
C ARG A 144 1.70 9.48 -23.93
N ALA A 145 0.81 10.06 -24.72
CA ALA A 145 0.11 9.35 -25.77
C ALA A 145 1.01 9.34 -27.02
N GLU A 146 1.52 8.17 -27.38
CA GLU A 146 2.45 7.97 -28.50
C GLU A 146 3.70 8.87 -28.40
N SER A 147 3.81 9.87 -29.27
CA SER A 147 4.90 10.86 -29.32
C SER A 147 4.50 12.23 -28.74
N THR A 148 3.26 12.38 -28.28
CA THR A 148 2.74 13.64 -27.77
C THR A 148 2.81 13.67 -26.25
N LEU A 149 3.54 14.66 -25.73
CA LEU A 149 3.58 14.98 -24.32
C LEU A 149 2.50 16.03 -24.01
N LYS A 150 1.66 15.77 -23.02
CA LYS A 150 0.70 16.75 -22.48
C LYS A 150 0.70 16.73 -20.96
N TYR A 151 0.22 17.82 -20.39
CA TYR A 151 0.02 17.94 -18.96
C TYR A 151 -1.47 18.15 -18.68
N ILE A 152 -2.00 17.41 -17.71
CA ILE A 152 -3.43 17.43 -17.38
C ILE A 152 -3.63 18.00 -15.99
N LEU A 153 -4.62 18.88 -15.83
CA LEU A 153 -5.22 19.19 -14.54
C LEU A 153 -6.60 18.53 -14.49
N PHE A 154 -6.82 17.73 -13.46
CA PHE A 154 -8.08 17.04 -13.21
C PHE A 154 -8.63 17.42 -11.85
N ASP A 155 -9.93 17.72 -11.80
CA ASP A 155 -10.65 18.09 -10.57
C ASP A 155 -11.56 16.93 -10.13
N PHE A 156 -11.28 16.36 -8.96
CA PHE A 156 -12.05 15.23 -8.42
C PHE A 156 -13.48 15.60 -8.02
N LYS A 157 -13.76 16.87 -7.73
CA LYS A 157 -15.10 17.31 -7.35
C LYS A 157 -16.01 17.40 -8.57
N THR A 158 -15.52 18.04 -9.63
CA THR A 158 -16.30 18.33 -10.83
C THR A 158 -16.16 17.27 -11.92
N GLY A 159 -15.09 16.48 -11.88
CA GLY A 159 -14.70 15.58 -12.96
C GLY A 159 -14.18 16.34 -14.19
N SER A 160 -13.88 17.63 -14.07
CA SER A 160 -13.38 18.43 -15.19
C SER A 160 -11.92 18.13 -15.48
N LEU A 161 -11.57 18.22 -16.76
CA LEU A 161 -10.25 17.92 -17.29
C LEU A 161 -9.80 19.06 -18.19
N GLN A 162 -8.58 19.53 -17.97
CA GLN A 162 -7.92 20.54 -18.81
C GLN A 162 -6.53 20.04 -19.22
N ALA A 163 -6.17 20.24 -20.48
CA ALA A 163 -4.88 19.82 -21.03
C ALA A 163 -4.03 21.03 -21.39
N PHE A 164 -2.72 20.91 -21.18
CA PHE A 164 -1.72 21.96 -21.35
C PHE A 164 -0.49 21.42 -22.08
N ASP A 165 0.22 22.31 -22.76
CA ASP A 165 1.44 21.97 -23.50
C ASP A 165 2.71 22.03 -22.65
N SER A 166 2.64 22.61 -21.44
CA SER A 166 3.81 22.77 -20.58
C SER A 166 3.53 22.48 -19.10
N GLU A 167 4.54 21.89 -18.44
CA GLU A 167 4.49 21.61 -17.00
C GLU A 167 4.31 22.90 -16.20
N ARG A 168 4.93 23.99 -16.64
CA ARG A 168 4.84 25.30 -15.99
C ARG A 168 3.42 25.87 -16.03
N GLU A 169 2.74 25.74 -17.16
CA GLU A 169 1.39 26.26 -17.33
C GLU A 169 0.40 25.50 -16.46
N VAL A 170 0.44 24.16 -16.48
CA VAL A 170 -0.45 23.36 -15.63
C VAL A 170 -0.24 23.67 -14.16
N TRP A 171 1.01 23.87 -13.70
CA TRP A 171 1.28 24.21 -12.30
C TRP A 171 0.77 25.61 -11.92
N THR A 172 0.83 26.54 -12.86
CA THR A 172 0.28 27.88 -12.67
C THR A 172 -1.23 27.78 -12.44
N VAL A 173 -1.94 27.08 -13.32
CA VAL A 173 -3.40 26.89 -13.20
C VAL A 173 -3.77 26.06 -11.97
N ALA A 174 -3.05 24.98 -11.68
CA ALA A 174 -3.27 24.14 -10.51
C ALA A 174 -3.16 24.95 -9.20
N LYS A 175 -2.18 25.85 -9.10
CA LYS A 175 -2.03 26.75 -7.96
C LYS A 175 -3.22 27.69 -7.82
N TRP A 176 -3.68 28.30 -8.92
CA TRP A 176 -4.88 29.15 -8.91
C TRP A 176 -6.15 28.37 -8.55
N ALA A 177 -6.23 27.11 -8.95
CA ALA A 177 -7.32 26.19 -8.61
C ALA A 177 -7.24 25.66 -7.16
N GLY A 178 -6.19 26.00 -6.41
CA GLY A 178 -6.07 25.66 -4.99
C GLY A 178 -5.28 24.38 -4.67
N PHE A 179 -4.44 23.89 -5.60
CA PHE A 179 -3.58 22.74 -5.34
C PHE A 179 -2.64 22.99 -4.16
N THR A 180 -2.68 22.12 -3.16
CA THR A 180 -1.95 22.22 -1.89
C THR A 180 -0.77 21.25 -1.77
N GLY A 181 -0.69 20.28 -2.67
CA GLY A 181 0.37 19.29 -2.69
C GLY A 181 1.74 19.84 -3.12
N ARG A 182 2.75 18.97 -3.15
CA ARG A 182 4.06 19.30 -3.68
C ARG A 182 3.96 19.54 -5.20
N GLN A 183 4.51 20.65 -5.69
CA GLN A 183 4.56 20.99 -7.11
C GLN A 183 5.70 20.23 -7.81
N THR A 184 5.59 18.91 -7.86
CA THR A 184 6.57 18.03 -8.49
C THR A 184 5.87 16.80 -8.99
N LEU A 185 5.97 16.53 -10.29
CA LEU A 185 5.45 15.30 -10.87
C LEU A 185 6.37 14.13 -10.51
N LEU A 186 5.79 13.14 -9.84
CA LEU A 186 6.49 11.93 -9.40
C LEU A 186 6.16 10.79 -10.36
N PRO A 187 7.12 9.91 -10.67
CA PRO A 187 6.86 8.75 -11.52
C PRO A 187 5.91 7.78 -10.82
N ASN A 188 5.16 7.01 -11.61
CA ASN A 188 4.26 5.97 -11.11
C ASN A 188 4.94 5.02 -10.10
N GLN A 189 6.17 4.59 -10.40
CA GLN A 189 6.97 3.73 -9.51
C GLN A 189 7.08 4.31 -8.11
N PHE A 190 7.32 5.62 -7.98
CA PHE A 190 7.48 6.25 -6.66
C PHE A 190 6.23 6.08 -5.80
N LEU A 191 5.05 6.21 -6.41
CA LEU A 191 3.81 6.05 -5.67
C LEU A 191 3.51 4.56 -5.43
N TYR A 192 3.76 3.70 -6.41
CA TYR A 192 3.66 2.26 -6.20
C TYR A 192 4.47 1.84 -4.97
N ASP A 193 5.73 2.26 -4.91
CA ASP A 193 6.57 2.04 -3.74
C ASP A 193 5.93 2.70 -2.52
N ARG A 194 5.54 3.97 -2.54
CA ARG A 194 4.95 4.58 -1.33
C ARG A 194 3.68 3.90 -0.83
N TYR A 195 2.80 3.43 -1.72
CA TYR A 195 1.53 2.84 -1.37
C TYR A 195 1.69 1.37 -1.00
N TYR A 196 2.33 0.58 -1.86
CA TYR A 196 2.53 -0.85 -1.68
C TYR A 196 3.76 -1.19 -0.84
N ASP A 197 4.82 -0.39 -0.79
CA ASP A 197 5.91 -0.55 0.18
C ASP A 197 5.45 -0.14 1.59
N LEU A 198 4.49 0.79 1.76
CA LEU A 198 3.82 0.93 3.06
C LEU A 198 3.07 -0.35 3.46
N GLU A 199 2.56 -1.10 2.49
CA GLU A 199 1.94 -2.40 2.73
C GLU A 199 3.00 -3.53 2.90
N ASN A 200 4.13 -3.48 2.17
CA ASN A 200 5.14 -4.55 2.04
C ASN A 200 6.37 -4.37 2.95
N ARG A 201 6.74 -3.17 3.42
CA ARG A 201 7.85 -2.96 4.38
C ARG A 201 7.64 -3.67 5.70
N PHE A 202 6.40 -4.01 5.98
CA PHE A 202 6.12 -4.82 7.13
C PHE A 202 6.30 -6.33 6.84
N ASP A 203 6.33 -6.80 5.57
CA ASP A 203 6.58 -8.20 5.15
C ASP A 203 8.03 -8.59 5.32
N MET A 204 8.96 -7.69 4.98
CA MET A 204 10.38 -8.04 4.94
C MET A 204 11.09 -8.12 6.30
N ILE A 205 10.46 -7.70 7.40
CA ILE A 205 11.08 -7.82 8.74
C ILE A 205 11.06 -9.28 9.26
N SER A 206 10.38 -10.21 8.57
CA SER A 206 10.37 -11.63 8.95
C SER A 206 11.45 -12.49 8.30
N GLU A 207 12.20 -12.00 7.31
CA GLU A 207 13.21 -12.81 6.60
C GLU A 207 14.66 -12.55 7.07
N ASP A 208 14.93 -11.44 7.77
CA ASP A 208 16.28 -11.09 8.25
C ASP A 208 16.59 -11.59 9.68
N CYS A 209 16.02 -12.72 10.10
CA CYS A 209 16.31 -13.35 11.38
C CYS A 209 16.67 -14.83 11.21
N ASP A 210 17.73 -15.09 10.42
CA ASP A 210 18.48 -16.35 10.44
C ASP A 210 19.83 -16.17 11.17
#